data_AF-A0A8J4DVB7-F1
#
_entry.id   AF-A0A8J4DVB7-F1
#
_cell.length_a   1.000
_cell.length_b   1.000
_cell.length_c   1.000
_cell.angle_alpha   90.00
_cell.angle_beta   90.00
_cell.angle_gamma   90.00
#
_symmetry.space_group_name_H-M   'P 1'
#
loop_
_entity.id
_entity.type
_entity.pdbx_description
1 polymer ?
#
loop_
_entity_poly.entity_id
_entity_poly.type
_entity_poly.pdbx_seq_one_letter_code
_entity_poly.pdbx_strand_id
1 'polypeptide(L)'
;MRVLAIAALVLFATAGCAASTDEKGHVQAAKRIADGAAASPAPSGSAAASPKASASPTRARGPAGTAADAKAAVPAPNAFDGLGGHHIKENDDEALYSLGAVCGKELSTVSKGQNDGMNRTWEADAWWLGLVAVGNKAVPASEHISSIKKNYGTCKEYTEDKTKRTITGVFDLGKLEGVDSSYAWTEQTVTEDGTTATVCEAYIGRGNVITWITVDAPSPNTAANVCKESSIIAAKQLAKV
;
A
#
# COMPACT_ATOMS: atom_id res chain seq x y z
N MET A 1 -12.22 41.32 35.51
CA MET A 1 -13.37 40.39 35.37
C MET A 1 -12.79 38.99 35.30
N ARG A 2 -12.86 38.23 36.39
CA ARG A 2 -13.83 37.14 36.65
C ARG A 2 -13.66 35.93 35.71
N VAL A 3 -13.10 34.88 36.31
CA VAL A 3 -12.99 33.49 35.83
C VAL A 3 -14.37 32.88 35.59
N LEU A 4 -14.48 31.98 34.61
CA LEU A 4 -15.47 30.90 34.64
C LEU A 4 -14.93 29.67 33.91
N ALA A 5 -14.58 28.65 34.68
CA ALA A 5 -14.44 27.28 34.20
C ALA A 5 -15.76 26.55 34.48
N ILE A 6 -16.20 25.69 33.55
CA ILE A 6 -17.22 24.66 33.83
C ILE A 6 -16.73 23.36 33.21
N ALA A 7 -16.55 22.36 34.06
CA ALA A 7 -16.41 20.96 33.68
C ALA A 7 -17.66 20.21 34.13
N ALA A 8 -18.12 19.23 33.35
CA ALA A 8 -18.96 18.14 33.86
C ALA A 8 -18.93 16.93 32.89
N LEU A 9 -18.55 15.77 33.42
CA LEU A 9 -18.77 14.45 32.83
C LEU A 9 -20.27 14.14 32.73
N VAL A 10 -20.65 13.37 31.69
CA VAL A 10 -21.65 12.30 31.84
C VAL A 10 -21.18 11.07 31.06
N LEU A 11 -20.85 9.98 31.76
CA LEU A 11 -20.83 8.63 31.17
C LEU A 11 -22.28 8.15 31.01
N PHE A 12 -22.56 7.34 29.98
CA PHE A 12 -23.12 6.00 30.18
C PHE A 12 -22.95 5.15 28.92
N ALA A 13 -22.71 3.85 29.12
CA ALA A 13 -22.44 2.90 28.05
C ALA A 13 -23.67 2.05 27.70
N THR A 14 -23.80 1.68 26.43
CA THR A 14 -24.52 0.48 25.97
C THR A 14 -23.73 -0.22 24.86
N ALA A 15 -23.90 -1.53 24.73
CA ALA A 15 -22.89 -2.42 24.15
C ALA A 15 -23.07 -2.71 22.65
N GLY A 16 -21.94 -2.95 21.96
CA GLY A 16 -21.92 -3.38 20.56
C GLY A 16 -20.50 -3.58 20.00
N CYS A 17 -19.82 -4.66 20.40
CA CYS A 17 -18.57 -5.20 19.84
C CYS A 17 -17.58 -4.19 19.20
N ALA A 18 -16.84 -3.45 20.03
CA ALA A 18 -15.66 -2.72 19.57
C ALA A 18 -14.46 -3.65 19.38
N ALA A 19 -13.72 -3.48 18.27
CA ALA A 19 -12.34 -3.93 18.18
C ALA A 19 -11.45 -2.92 18.94
N SER A 20 -10.62 -3.39 19.86
CA SER A 20 -9.73 -2.53 20.65
C SER A 20 -8.40 -2.30 19.95
N THR A 21 -8.09 -1.05 19.66
CA THR A 21 -6.72 -0.57 19.41
C THR A 21 -6.02 -0.23 20.72
N ASP A 22 -4.69 -0.33 20.76
CA ASP A 22 -3.88 0.27 21.84
C ASP A 22 -3.60 1.76 21.57
N GLU A 23 -3.01 2.48 22.54
CA GLU A 23 -2.63 3.90 22.43
C GLU A 23 -1.55 4.20 21.37
N LYS A 24 -1.17 3.20 20.55
CA LYS A 24 -0.26 3.34 19.40
C LYS A 24 -0.89 2.90 18.08
N GLY A 25 -2.20 2.67 18.04
CA GLY A 25 -2.95 2.41 16.81
C GLY A 25 -2.78 1.01 16.23
N HIS A 26 -2.21 0.05 16.97
CA HIS A 26 -2.05 -1.31 16.44
C HIS A 26 -3.33 -2.15 16.61
N VAL A 27 -3.79 -2.75 15.50
CA VAL A 27 -4.92 -3.68 15.49
C VAL A 27 -4.43 -5.10 15.81
N GLN A 28 -4.83 -5.65 16.96
CA GLN A 28 -4.58 -7.06 17.29
C GLN A 28 -5.70 -7.98 16.75
N ALA A 29 -5.33 -8.97 15.93
CA ALA A 29 -6.26 -10.00 15.47
C ALA A 29 -6.37 -11.16 16.48
N ALA A 30 -7.60 -11.50 16.87
CA ALA A 30 -7.89 -12.53 17.88
C ALA A 30 -7.52 -13.97 17.44
N LYS A 31 -7.13 -14.79 18.41
CA LYS A 31 -6.73 -16.20 18.26
C LYS A 31 -7.85 -17.15 18.71
N ARG A 32 -8.38 -18.00 17.81
CA ARG A 32 -8.91 -19.34 18.13
C ARG A 32 -8.66 -20.32 16.96
N ILE A 33 -7.88 -21.37 17.22
CA ILE A 33 -8.25 -22.79 17.50
C ILE A 33 -8.37 -23.60 16.19
N ALA A 34 -7.64 -24.71 16.15
CA ALA A 34 -7.63 -25.70 15.08
C ALA A 34 -8.20 -27.03 15.58
N ASP A 35 -8.83 -27.78 14.66
CA ASP A 35 -9.04 -29.23 14.62
C ASP A 35 -9.25 -29.55 13.12
N GLY A 36 -8.60 -30.54 12.49
CA GLY A 36 -8.87 -31.99 12.57
C GLY A 36 -10.01 -32.38 11.62
N ALA A 37 -10.05 -33.47 10.83
CA ALA A 37 -9.10 -34.49 10.34
C ALA A 37 -9.75 -35.10 9.05
N ALA A 38 -9.25 -36.07 8.26
CA ALA A 38 -8.06 -36.93 8.23
C ALA A 38 -7.74 -37.31 6.74
N ALA A 39 -6.99 -38.40 6.48
CA ALA A 39 -6.68 -38.91 5.12
C ALA A 39 -7.12 -40.38 4.90
N SER A 40 -7.33 -40.81 3.63
CA SER A 40 -7.17 -42.21 3.16
C SER A 40 -7.25 -42.35 1.62
N PRO A 41 -6.77 -43.46 0.99
CA PRO A 41 -6.13 -43.38 -0.35
C PRO A 41 -6.61 -44.37 -1.45
N ALA A 42 -6.04 -44.18 -2.67
CA ALA A 42 -5.78 -45.20 -3.73
C ALA A 42 -7.00 -45.73 -4.54
N PRO A 43 -6.82 -46.30 -5.77
CA PRO A 43 -5.59 -46.82 -6.39
C PRO A 43 -5.25 -46.36 -7.84
N SER A 44 -4.13 -46.88 -8.34
CA SER A 44 -3.43 -46.54 -9.60
C SER A 44 -4.13 -46.98 -10.90
N GLY A 45 -3.94 -46.20 -11.97
CA GLY A 45 -4.21 -46.56 -13.37
C GLY A 45 -3.06 -46.11 -14.28
N SER A 46 -2.73 -46.89 -15.31
CA SER A 46 -1.46 -46.76 -16.03
C SER A 46 -1.42 -45.68 -17.13
N ALA A 47 -0.20 -45.31 -17.51
CA ALA A 47 0.16 -44.15 -18.32
C ALA A 47 -0.45 -44.08 -19.73
N ALA A 48 -0.76 -42.85 -20.15
CA ALA A 48 -0.64 -42.41 -21.54
C ALA A 48 0.41 -41.28 -21.58
N ALA A 49 1.41 -41.41 -22.45
CA ALA A 49 2.54 -40.47 -22.50
C ALA A 49 2.13 -39.15 -23.19
N SER A 50 1.65 -38.18 -22.41
CA SER A 50 1.45 -36.82 -22.88
C SER A 50 2.78 -36.16 -23.29
N PRO A 51 2.79 -35.28 -24.32
CA PRO A 51 4.02 -34.60 -24.73
C PRO A 51 4.61 -33.83 -23.56
N LYS A 52 5.92 -34.00 -23.36
CA LYS A 52 6.68 -33.38 -22.26
C LYS A 52 6.53 -31.85 -22.37
N ALA A 53 5.67 -31.28 -21.56
CA ALA A 53 5.52 -29.83 -21.46
C ALA A 53 6.91 -29.25 -21.19
N SER A 54 7.39 -28.41 -22.10
CA SER A 54 8.59 -27.62 -21.84
C SER A 54 8.30 -26.82 -20.59
N ALA A 55 9.02 -27.11 -19.50
CA ALA A 55 8.84 -26.36 -18.28
C ALA A 55 9.10 -24.89 -18.62
N SER A 56 8.05 -24.05 -18.51
CA SER A 56 8.23 -22.61 -18.54
C SER A 56 9.34 -22.29 -17.55
N PRO A 57 10.34 -21.47 -17.91
CA PRO A 57 11.42 -21.16 -16.99
C PRO A 57 10.80 -20.58 -15.73
N THR A 58 10.89 -21.32 -14.62
CA THR A 58 10.53 -20.82 -13.30
C THR A 58 11.40 -19.60 -13.08
N ARG A 59 10.82 -18.41 -13.24
CA ARG A 59 11.53 -17.13 -13.12
C ARG A 59 12.18 -17.17 -11.75
N ALA A 60 13.51 -17.24 -11.71
CA ALA A 60 14.24 -17.44 -10.48
C ALA A 60 13.82 -16.33 -9.51
N ARG A 61 13.33 -16.73 -8.32
CA ARG A 61 12.94 -15.77 -7.30
C ARG A 61 14.18 -14.92 -6.99
N GLY A 62 14.06 -13.60 -7.15
CA GLY A 62 15.14 -12.67 -6.80
C GLY A 62 15.48 -12.77 -5.31
N PRO A 63 16.59 -12.15 -4.88
CA PRO A 63 16.87 -12.02 -3.45
C PRO A 63 15.67 -11.37 -2.73
N ALA A 64 15.38 -11.85 -1.53
CA ALA A 64 14.32 -11.27 -0.70
C ALA A 64 14.62 -9.80 -0.39
N GLY A 65 13.61 -8.94 -0.47
CA GLY A 65 13.76 -7.53 -0.11
C GLY A 65 13.96 -7.38 1.40
N THR A 66 14.90 -6.53 1.80
CA THR A 66 15.25 -6.26 3.19
C THR A 66 14.80 -4.87 3.64
N ALA A 67 14.84 -4.61 4.95
CA ALA A 67 14.63 -3.28 5.52
C ALA A 67 15.66 -2.25 5.00
N ALA A 68 16.90 -2.68 4.72
CA ALA A 68 17.93 -1.82 4.16
C ALA A 68 17.61 -1.41 2.72
N ASP A 69 17.09 -2.35 1.91
CA ASP A 69 16.66 -2.09 0.54
C ASP A 69 15.45 -1.15 0.49
N ALA A 70 14.49 -1.33 1.40
CA ALA A 70 13.37 -0.41 1.60
C ALA A 70 13.86 1.01 1.95
N LYS A 71 14.76 1.12 2.93
CA LYS A 71 15.35 2.40 3.36
C LYS A 71 16.15 3.10 2.25
N ALA A 72 16.84 2.33 1.41
CA ALA A 72 17.58 2.84 0.24
C ALA A 72 16.66 3.33 -0.89
N ALA A 73 15.44 2.79 -1.00
CA ALA A 73 14.45 3.22 -1.99
C ALA A 73 13.70 4.52 -1.60
N VAL A 74 13.76 4.97 -0.34
CA VAL A 74 13.12 6.23 0.09
C VAL A 74 13.92 7.45 -0.38
N PRO A 75 13.29 8.42 -1.08
CA PRO A 75 13.95 9.67 -1.47
C PRO A 75 14.48 10.49 -0.29
N ALA A 76 15.58 11.21 -0.52
CA ALA A 76 16.14 12.14 0.46
C ALA A 76 15.12 13.24 0.84
N PRO A 77 15.23 13.86 2.03
CA PRO A 77 14.33 14.93 2.46
C PRO A 77 14.12 16.06 1.44
N ASN A 78 15.15 16.45 0.71
CA ASN A 78 15.09 17.51 -0.29
C ASN A 78 14.73 17.04 -1.72
N ALA A 79 14.21 15.82 -1.88
CA ALA A 79 13.98 15.25 -3.21
C ALA A 79 12.82 15.89 -3.97
N PHE A 80 11.92 16.61 -3.28
CA PHE A 80 10.69 17.19 -3.84
C PHE A 80 10.66 18.73 -3.82
N ASP A 81 11.76 19.39 -3.43
CA ASP A 81 11.91 20.86 -3.46
C ASP A 81 11.54 21.44 -4.84
N GLY A 82 11.86 20.71 -5.93
CA GLY A 82 11.53 21.09 -7.30
C GLY A 82 10.04 21.02 -7.67
N LEU A 83 9.21 20.42 -6.81
CA LEU A 83 7.74 20.43 -6.89
C LEU A 83 7.12 21.43 -5.89
N GLY A 84 7.96 22.24 -5.22
CA GLY A 84 7.54 23.19 -4.20
C GLY A 84 7.20 22.56 -2.84
N GLY A 85 7.54 21.29 -2.63
CA GLY A 85 7.26 20.61 -1.36
C GLY A 85 8.46 20.52 -0.43
N HIS A 86 8.21 20.49 0.87
CA HIS A 86 9.21 20.27 1.92
C HIS A 86 8.94 18.98 2.69
N HIS A 87 10.01 18.39 3.24
CA HIS A 87 9.93 17.20 4.10
C HIS A 87 9.35 17.54 5.46
N ILE A 88 8.39 16.73 5.94
CA ILE A 88 7.92 16.80 7.33
C ILE A 88 8.52 15.68 8.16
N LYS A 89 9.23 16.07 9.23
CA LYS A 89 10.03 15.16 10.08
C LYS A 89 9.17 14.14 10.86
N GLU A 90 7.88 14.40 11.03
CA GLU A 90 6.97 13.58 11.85
C GLU A 90 6.88 12.12 11.39
N ASN A 91 7.09 11.84 10.09
CA ASN A 91 6.82 10.54 9.48
C ASN A 91 8.09 9.78 9.05
N ASP A 92 9.24 10.06 9.65
CA ASP A 92 10.55 9.48 9.30
C ASP A 92 10.84 8.13 9.98
N ASP A 93 9.82 7.28 10.06
CA ASP A 93 9.81 6.05 10.86
C ASP A 93 9.98 4.76 10.05
N GLU A 94 10.64 3.78 10.69
CA GLU A 94 10.61 2.38 10.29
C GLU A 94 9.36 1.71 10.88
N ALA A 95 8.50 1.15 10.03
CA ALA A 95 7.24 0.57 10.45
C ALA A 95 6.88 -0.70 9.66
N LEU A 96 5.91 -1.46 10.19
CA LEU A 96 5.48 -2.74 9.65
C LEU A 96 4.29 -2.54 8.70
N TYR A 97 4.56 -2.59 7.41
CA TYR A 97 3.54 -2.31 6.39
C TYR A 97 2.83 -3.58 5.92
N SER A 98 1.50 -3.53 5.98
CA SER A 98 0.65 -4.42 5.19
C SER A 98 0.50 -3.83 3.80
N LEU A 99 1.07 -4.50 2.80
CA LEU A 99 0.74 -4.27 1.39
C LEU A 99 -0.62 -4.92 1.02
N GLY A 100 -1.47 -5.20 2.02
CA GLY A 100 -2.58 -6.13 1.92
C GLY A 100 -3.86 -5.55 1.34
N ALA A 101 -4.23 -4.30 1.63
CA ALA A 101 -5.55 -3.79 1.29
C ALA A 101 -5.62 -3.16 -0.12
N VAL A 102 -6.54 -3.67 -0.95
CA VAL A 102 -6.98 -3.05 -2.21
C VAL A 102 -8.50 -3.09 -2.26
N CYS A 103 -9.15 -1.93 -2.37
CA CYS A 103 -10.61 -1.80 -2.38
C CYS A 103 -11.31 -2.54 -1.22
N GLY A 104 -10.80 -2.36 0.00
CA GLY A 104 -11.30 -3.02 1.21
C GLY A 104 -11.12 -4.55 1.23
N LYS A 105 -10.25 -5.11 0.39
CA LYS A 105 -9.97 -6.55 0.31
C LYS A 105 -8.49 -6.84 0.50
N GLU A 106 -8.20 -7.84 1.33
CA GLU A 106 -6.86 -8.38 1.50
C GLU A 106 -6.37 -9.12 0.25
N LEU A 107 -5.17 -8.77 -0.23
CA LEU A 107 -4.51 -9.35 -1.38
C LEU A 107 -3.91 -10.72 -1.01
N SER A 108 -4.36 -11.77 -1.70
CA SER A 108 -3.89 -13.15 -1.48
C SER A 108 -2.39 -13.37 -1.69
N THR A 109 -1.72 -12.48 -2.43
CA THR A 109 -0.26 -12.43 -2.60
C THR A 109 0.49 -11.98 -1.33
N VAL A 110 -0.21 -11.57 -0.27
CA VAL A 110 0.35 -11.12 1.01
C VAL A 110 -0.25 -11.94 2.15
N SER A 111 0.14 -13.21 2.26
CA SER A 111 -0.23 -14.06 3.40
C SER A 111 0.50 -13.62 4.68
N LYS A 112 0.00 -12.56 5.32
CA LYS A 112 0.38 -12.06 6.67
C LYS A 112 1.88 -11.94 6.94
N GLY A 113 2.65 -11.50 5.95
CA GLY A 113 3.99 -10.98 6.17
C GLY A 113 3.90 -9.51 6.54
N GLN A 114 4.13 -9.17 7.81
CA GLN A 114 4.55 -7.81 8.16
C GLN A 114 5.91 -7.58 7.50
N ASN A 115 5.99 -6.61 6.60
CA ASN A 115 7.23 -6.29 5.91
C ASN A 115 7.84 -5.04 6.55
N ASP A 116 9.13 -5.09 6.80
CA ASP A 116 9.88 -3.94 7.27
C ASP A 116 9.88 -2.90 6.14
N GLY A 117 9.37 -1.71 6.43
CA GLY A 117 9.32 -0.60 5.50
C GLY A 117 9.70 0.71 6.15
N MET A 118 10.00 1.68 5.30
CA MET A 118 10.37 3.04 5.69
C MET A 118 9.34 3.99 5.07
N ASN A 119 8.76 4.85 5.91
CA ASN A 119 7.90 5.95 5.47
C ASN A 119 8.71 7.25 5.35
N ARG A 120 8.22 8.16 4.53
CA ARG A 120 8.56 9.58 4.55
C ARG A 120 7.44 10.40 3.92
N THR A 121 7.25 11.61 4.41
CA THR A 121 6.17 12.50 3.95
C THR A 121 6.69 13.87 3.56
N TRP A 122 6.06 14.46 2.55
CA TRP A 122 6.29 15.81 2.08
C TRP A 122 4.95 16.53 1.89
N GLU A 123 4.96 17.85 1.96
CA GLU A 123 3.77 18.67 1.75
C GLU A 123 4.12 19.97 1.01
N ALA A 124 3.11 20.57 0.39
CA ALA A 124 3.12 21.91 -0.18
C ALA A 124 1.71 22.51 -0.05
N ASP A 125 1.54 23.81 -0.28
CA ASP A 125 0.25 24.52 -0.22
C ASP A 125 -0.92 23.84 -0.98
N ALA A 126 -0.60 23.05 -2.01
CA ALA A 126 -1.57 22.44 -2.92
C ALA A 126 -1.54 20.89 -2.95
N TRP A 127 -0.73 20.22 -2.12
CA TRP A 127 -0.69 18.76 -2.06
C TRP A 127 0.02 18.23 -0.80
N TRP A 128 -0.35 17.01 -0.40
CA TRP A 128 0.36 16.20 0.59
C TRP A 128 0.82 14.90 -0.08
N LEU A 129 2.02 14.41 0.24
CA LEU A 129 2.60 13.20 -0.33
C LEU A 129 3.19 12.29 0.74
N GLY A 130 2.64 11.09 0.87
CA GLY A 130 3.22 9.98 1.60
C GLY A 130 3.95 9.03 0.66
N LEU A 131 5.10 8.52 1.08
CA LEU A 131 5.84 7.48 0.37
C LEU A 131 6.27 6.38 1.34
N VAL A 132 5.84 5.16 1.07
CA VAL A 132 6.20 3.97 1.83
C VAL A 132 7.02 3.05 0.92
N ALA A 133 8.26 2.77 1.30
CA ALA A 133 9.07 1.74 0.66
C ALA A 133 9.05 0.46 1.50
N VAL A 134 8.91 -0.71 0.85
CA VAL A 134 8.72 -2.00 1.51
C VAL A 134 9.57 -3.10 0.88
N GLY A 135 10.37 -3.79 1.69
CA GLY A 135 11.13 -4.97 1.29
C GLY A 135 10.28 -6.24 1.40
N ASN A 136 9.84 -6.78 0.26
CA ASN A 136 8.99 -7.98 0.23
C ASN A 136 9.83 -9.27 0.24
N LYS A 137 9.67 -10.07 1.29
CA LYS A 137 10.42 -11.32 1.47
C LYS A 137 9.80 -12.52 0.75
N ALA A 138 8.54 -12.43 0.32
CA ALA A 138 7.74 -13.56 -0.15
C ALA A 138 7.55 -13.59 -1.68
N VAL A 139 7.25 -12.46 -2.32
CA VAL A 139 6.96 -12.36 -3.76
C VAL A 139 7.67 -11.18 -4.41
N PRO A 140 8.06 -11.27 -5.70
CA PRO A 140 8.59 -10.13 -6.44
C PRO A 140 7.57 -8.97 -6.53
N ALA A 141 8.09 -7.75 -6.60
CA ALA A 141 7.31 -6.53 -6.70
C ALA A 141 6.36 -6.53 -7.92
N SER A 142 6.81 -7.09 -9.05
CA SER A 142 6.00 -7.23 -10.26
C SER A 142 4.78 -8.16 -10.11
N GLU A 143 4.90 -9.23 -9.32
CA GLU A 143 3.80 -10.15 -9.04
C GLU A 143 2.76 -9.47 -8.13
N HIS A 144 3.24 -8.77 -7.10
CA HIS A 144 2.40 -8.00 -6.20
C HIS A 144 1.62 -6.88 -6.93
N ILE A 145 2.30 -6.06 -7.74
CA ILE A 145 1.65 -4.99 -8.52
C ILE A 145 0.66 -5.55 -9.56
N SER A 146 0.93 -6.74 -10.12
CA SER A 146 -0.03 -7.45 -10.98
C SER A 146 -1.29 -7.86 -10.21
N SER A 147 -1.16 -8.24 -8.94
CA SER A 147 -2.27 -8.53 -8.02
C SER A 147 -3.10 -7.27 -7.71
N ILE A 148 -2.44 -6.15 -7.39
CA ILE A 148 -3.10 -4.83 -7.21
C ILE A 148 -3.93 -4.51 -8.45
N LYS A 149 -3.29 -4.48 -9.64
CA LYS A 149 -3.93 -4.14 -10.92
C LYS A 149 -5.14 -5.02 -11.24
N LYS A 150 -5.06 -6.33 -10.94
CA LYS A 150 -6.18 -7.26 -11.15
C LYS A 150 -7.38 -6.92 -10.25
N ASN A 151 -7.15 -6.59 -8.98
CA ASN A 151 -8.22 -6.29 -8.03
C ASN A 151 -8.81 -4.88 -8.30
N TYR A 152 -7.97 -3.86 -8.48
CA TYR A 152 -8.39 -2.50 -8.83
C TYR A 152 -9.16 -2.42 -10.15
N GLY A 153 -8.76 -3.18 -11.18
CA GLY A 153 -9.46 -3.20 -12.47
C GLY A 153 -10.93 -3.64 -12.41
N THR A 154 -11.34 -4.33 -11.34
CA THR A 154 -12.74 -4.72 -11.09
C THR A 154 -13.49 -3.81 -10.11
N CYS A 155 -12.78 -2.87 -9.51
CA CYS A 155 -13.28 -1.97 -8.49
C CYS A 155 -13.73 -0.64 -9.11
N LYS A 156 -14.71 0.02 -8.47
CA LYS A 156 -15.22 1.35 -8.85
C LYS A 156 -15.44 2.24 -7.64
N GLU A 157 -15.94 1.65 -6.57
CA GLU A 157 -16.20 2.33 -5.32
C GLU A 157 -16.00 1.35 -4.16
N TYR A 158 -15.48 1.84 -3.04
CA TYR A 158 -15.42 1.13 -1.78
C TYR A 158 -15.48 2.10 -0.59
N THR A 159 -15.61 1.57 0.61
CA THR A 159 -15.53 2.34 1.86
C THR A 159 -14.43 1.77 2.73
N GLU A 160 -13.59 2.64 3.27
CA GLU A 160 -12.46 2.32 4.14
C GLU A 160 -12.40 3.40 5.22
N ASP A 161 -12.36 2.99 6.49
CA ASP A 161 -12.37 3.87 7.67
C ASP A 161 -13.38 5.03 7.57
N LYS A 162 -14.61 4.67 7.17
CA LYS A 162 -15.77 5.56 6.93
C LYS A 162 -15.61 6.57 5.79
N THR A 163 -14.48 6.57 5.08
CA THR A 163 -14.27 7.34 3.85
C THR A 163 -14.75 6.52 2.66
N LYS A 164 -15.68 7.10 1.89
CA LYS A 164 -16.07 6.57 0.57
C LYS A 164 -14.99 6.95 -0.45
N ARG A 165 -14.45 5.97 -1.17
CA ARG A 165 -13.39 6.12 -2.17
C ARG A 165 -13.94 5.66 -3.53
N THR A 166 -14.01 6.57 -4.50
CA THR A 166 -14.53 6.30 -5.86
C THR A 166 -13.41 6.47 -6.88
N ILE A 167 -13.05 5.41 -7.60
CA ILE A 167 -11.94 5.43 -8.57
C ILE A 167 -12.35 6.25 -9.80
N THR A 168 -11.66 7.38 -10.01
CA THR A 168 -11.96 8.34 -11.07
C THR A 168 -11.19 8.07 -12.36
N GLY A 169 -10.01 7.47 -12.28
CA GLY A 169 -9.20 7.15 -13.46
C GLY A 169 -8.01 6.24 -13.16
N VAL A 170 -7.61 5.43 -14.13
CA VAL A 170 -6.32 4.72 -14.12
C VAL A 170 -5.46 5.38 -15.18
N PHE A 171 -4.20 5.68 -14.87
CA PHE A 171 -3.30 6.37 -15.80
C PHE A 171 -1.94 5.71 -15.89
N ASP A 172 -1.22 6.00 -16.98
CA ASP A 172 0.11 5.46 -17.24
C ASP A 172 1.18 6.42 -16.70
N LEU A 173 2.08 5.88 -15.87
CA LEU A 173 3.28 6.57 -15.39
C LEU A 173 4.35 6.67 -16.49
N GLY A 174 4.21 5.89 -17.56
CA GLY A 174 5.19 5.75 -18.64
C GLY A 174 6.33 4.80 -18.24
N LYS A 175 7.35 4.72 -19.10
CA LYS A 175 8.54 3.92 -18.82
C LYS A 175 9.39 4.61 -17.74
N LEU A 176 9.36 4.06 -16.54
CA LEU A 176 10.25 4.44 -15.44
C LEU A 176 11.55 3.63 -15.51
N GLU A 177 12.71 4.30 -15.50
CA GLU A 177 14.00 3.62 -15.57
C GLU A 177 14.30 2.86 -14.28
N GLY A 178 14.81 1.63 -14.41
CA GLY A 178 15.15 0.78 -13.27
C GLY A 178 13.95 0.16 -12.54
N VAL A 179 12.73 0.33 -13.04
CA VAL A 179 11.47 -0.22 -12.49
C VAL A 179 10.99 -1.39 -13.34
N ASP A 180 10.63 -2.50 -12.70
CA ASP A 180 10.13 -3.73 -13.35
C ASP A 180 8.61 -3.70 -13.62
N SER A 181 7.86 -3.00 -12.77
CA SER A 181 6.40 -2.91 -12.85
C SER A 181 5.89 -1.66 -12.15
N SER A 182 4.82 -1.08 -12.68
CA SER A 182 4.16 0.09 -12.12
C SER A 182 2.65 0.08 -12.37
N TYR A 183 1.90 0.71 -11.47
CA TYR A 183 0.45 0.90 -11.61
C TYR A 183 0.00 2.12 -10.80
N ALA A 184 -0.82 2.98 -11.38
CA ALA A 184 -1.33 4.18 -10.71
C ALA A 184 -2.78 4.50 -11.09
N TRP A 185 -3.50 5.12 -10.16
CA TRP A 185 -4.87 5.58 -10.34
C TRP A 185 -5.14 6.84 -9.51
N THR A 186 -6.20 7.55 -9.88
CA THR A 186 -6.80 8.60 -9.07
C THR A 186 -8.17 8.14 -8.57
N GLU A 187 -8.55 8.68 -7.43
CA GLU A 187 -9.83 8.46 -6.78
C GLU A 187 -10.31 9.74 -6.11
N GLN A 188 -11.64 9.90 -6.04
CA GLN A 188 -12.26 10.92 -5.22
C GLN A 188 -12.61 10.31 -3.86
N THR A 189 -12.19 10.96 -2.79
CA THR A 189 -12.55 10.60 -1.43
C THR A 189 -13.71 11.47 -0.94
N VAL A 190 -14.59 10.91 -0.12
CA VAL A 190 -15.67 11.61 0.57
C VAL A 190 -15.77 11.06 2.00
N THR A 191 -15.52 11.89 3.00
CA THR A 191 -15.62 11.57 4.44
C THR A 191 -17.07 11.65 4.94
N GLU A 192 -17.34 11.19 6.17
CA GLU A 192 -18.68 11.26 6.78
C GLU A 192 -19.24 12.68 6.93
N ASP A 193 -18.36 13.69 7.08
CA ASP A 193 -18.74 15.11 7.16
C ASP A 193 -18.95 15.76 5.78
N GLY A 194 -18.73 15.02 4.70
CA GLY A 194 -18.87 15.49 3.32
C GLY A 194 -17.64 16.21 2.77
N THR A 195 -16.52 16.26 3.49
CA THR A 195 -15.25 16.76 2.94
C THR A 195 -14.81 15.88 1.77
N THR A 196 -14.41 16.51 0.67
CA THR A 196 -13.97 15.80 -0.54
C THR A 196 -12.54 16.13 -0.89
N ALA A 197 -11.72 15.13 -1.20
CA ALA A 197 -10.37 15.31 -1.71
C ALA A 197 -10.13 14.44 -2.96
N THR A 198 -9.00 14.64 -3.63
CA THR A 198 -8.57 13.76 -4.72
C THR A 198 -7.25 13.11 -4.35
N VAL A 199 -7.30 11.78 -4.18
CA VAL A 199 -6.11 11.00 -3.91
C VAL A 199 -5.59 10.39 -5.21
N CYS A 200 -4.29 10.43 -5.43
CA CYS A 200 -3.59 9.52 -6.33
C CYS A 200 -2.86 8.47 -5.53
N GLU A 201 -2.95 7.22 -5.97
CA GLU A 201 -2.16 6.12 -5.47
C GLU A 201 -1.29 5.59 -6.61
N ALA A 202 0.00 5.41 -6.37
CA ALA A 202 0.94 4.83 -7.32
C ALA A 202 1.82 3.78 -6.64
N TYR A 203 1.98 2.65 -7.31
CA TYR A 203 2.87 1.57 -6.90
C TYR A 203 3.91 1.37 -7.99
N ILE A 204 5.19 1.44 -7.61
CA ILE A 204 6.33 1.13 -8.48
C ILE A 204 7.17 0.04 -7.81
N GLY A 205 7.77 -0.85 -8.60
CA GLY A 205 8.41 -2.05 -8.07
C GLY A 205 9.64 -2.48 -8.87
N ARG A 206 10.66 -2.96 -8.16
CA ARG A 206 11.91 -3.49 -8.72
C ARG A 206 12.37 -4.66 -7.85
N GLY A 207 12.68 -5.79 -8.49
CA GLY A 207 13.05 -7.03 -7.80
C GLY A 207 12.01 -7.40 -6.75
N ASN A 208 12.38 -7.25 -5.49
CA ASN A 208 11.55 -7.53 -4.32
C ASN A 208 11.22 -6.28 -3.47
N VAL A 209 11.54 -5.06 -3.93
CA VAL A 209 11.15 -3.80 -3.27
C VAL A 209 10.00 -3.13 -4.01
N ILE A 210 9.03 -2.65 -3.23
CA ILE A 210 7.87 -1.90 -3.70
C ILE A 210 7.91 -0.52 -3.04
N THR A 211 7.71 0.52 -3.83
CA THR A 211 7.42 1.86 -3.34
C THR A 211 5.96 2.18 -3.64
N TRP A 212 5.19 2.41 -2.58
CA TRP A 212 3.84 2.94 -2.62
C TRP A 212 3.91 4.44 -2.37
N ILE A 213 3.20 5.21 -3.19
CA ILE A 213 3.11 6.66 -3.14
C ILE A 213 1.63 7.03 -3.08
N THR A 214 1.27 7.82 -2.07
CA THR A 214 -0.07 8.41 -1.93
C THR A 214 0.08 9.92 -2.04
N VAL A 215 -0.72 10.55 -2.88
CA VAL A 215 -0.77 12.02 -3.01
C VAL A 215 -2.20 12.48 -2.79
N ASP A 216 -2.43 13.32 -1.78
CA ASP A 216 -3.70 14.04 -1.62
C ASP A 216 -3.57 15.45 -2.23
N ALA A 217 -4.56 15.88 -3.00
CA ALA A 217 -4.58 17.18 -3.65
C ALA A 217 -6.03 17.67 -3.92
N PRO A 218 -6.26 18.99 -4.06
CA PRO A 218 -7.60 19.55 -4.26
C PRO A 218 -8.16 19.34 -5.68
N SER A 219 -7.40 18.72 -6.60
CA SER A 219 -7.90 18.40 -7.94
C SER A 219 -7.26 17.12 -8.53
N PRO A 220 -7.97 16.39 -9.41
CA PRO A 220 -7.42 15.22 -10.11
C PRO A 220 -6.17 15.52 -10.93
N ASN A 221 -6.10 16.70 -11.55
CA ASN A 221 -4.93 17.09 -12.35
C ASN A 221 -3.72 17.36 -11.45
N THR A 222 -3.91 17.99 -10.29
CA THR A 222 -2.84 18.21 -9.31
C THR A 222 -2.35 16.87 -8.77
N ALA A 223 -3.26 16.01 -8.30
CA ALA A 223 -2.93 14.69 -7.77
C ALA A 223 -2.15 13.86 -8.80
N ALA A 224 -2.68 13.69 -10.02
CA ALA A 224 -2.05 12.87 -11.05
C ALA A 224 -0.67 13.41 -11.47
N ASN A 225 -0.49 14.73 -11.60
CA ASN A 225 0.79 15.33 -11.97
C ASN A 225 1.85 15.13 -10.88
N VAL A 226 1.53 15.46 -9.62
CA VAL A 226 2.46 15.30 -8.49
C VAL A 226 2.82 13.83 -8.29
N CYS A 227 1.84 12.93 -8.38
CA CYS A 227 1.99 11.47 -8.29
C CYS A 227 2.85 10.86 -9.41
N LYS A 228 2.78 11.44 -10.63
CA LYS A 228 3.64 11.06 -11.74
C LYS A 228 5.09 11.52 -11.57
N GLU A 229 5.29 12.81 -11.27
CA GLU A 229 6.63 13.36 -11.03
C GLU A 229 7.30 12.69 -9.83
N SER A 230 6.53 12.37 -8.78
CA SER A 230 7.07 11.66 -7.63
C SER A 230 7.38 10.20 -7.89
N SER A 231 6.61 9.52 -8.74
CA SER A 231 6.96 8.18 -9.26
C SER A 231 8.28 8.20 -10.04
N ILE A 232 8.56 9.27 -10.80
CA ILE A 232 9.85 9.46 -11.50
C ILE A 232 11.00 9.68 -10.50
N ILE A 233 10.78 10.45 -9.43
CA ILE A 233 11.78 10.69 -8.38
C ILE A 233 12.06 9.41 -7.59
N ALA A 234 11.02 8.69 -7.18
CA ALA A 234 11.12 7.42 -6.46
C ALA A 234 11.77 6.32 -7.32
N ALA A 235 11.44 6.22 -8.61
CA ALA A 235 12.09 5.30 -9.54
C ALA A 235 13.62 5.47 -9.57
N LYS A 236 14.12 6.70 -9.55
CA LYS A 236 15.58 6.98 -9.50
C LYS A 236 16.26 6.51 -8.21
N GLN A 237 15.54 6.37 -7.11
CA GLN A 237 16.06 5.83 -5.85
C GLN A 237 15.97 4.31 -5.85
N LEU A 238 14.80 3.77 -6.20
CA LEU A 238 14.56 2.35 -6.36
C LEU A 238 15.54 1.72 -7.37
N ALA A 239 15.97 2.46 -8.40
CA ALA A 239 16.97 2.01 -9.38
C ALA A 239 18.38 1.75 -8.80
N LYS A 240 18.66 2.18 -7.55
CA LYS A 240 19.94 2.00 -6.84
C LYS A 240 19.97 0.76 -5.95
N VAL A 241 18.81 0.11 -5.78
CA VAL A 241 18.61 -1.15 -5.05
C VAL A 241 18.91 -2.36 -5.94
#